data_AF-A0A6C7H175-F1
#
_entry.id   AF-A0A6C7H175-F1
#
_cell.length_a   1.000
_cell.length_b   1.000
_cell.length_c   1.000
_cell.angle_alpha   90.00
_cell.angle_beta   90.00
_cell.angle_gamma   90.00
#
_symmetry.space_group_name_H-M   'P 1'
#
loop_
_entity.id
_entity.type
_entity.pdbx_description
1 polymer ?
#
loop_
_entity_poly.entity_id
_entity_poly.type
_entity_poly.pdbx_seq_one_letter_code
_entity_poly.pdbx_strand_id
1 'polypeptide(L)'
;MTRSGGDFQPRPLKRLFTANQCWTSFTDAGGLRDIEVEAVTKMLACGTRILGVKEYNCDKPECPHVRYVTNSCGSRACPSCGKKATDLWIATQLNRLPDCDWVHLVFTLPDTLWPVFESNRWLLNDVCRLAVENLLYAARKRGLEPGIFCAIHTYGRRLNWHPHVHVSVTCGGLNKHGHWKKLSFLKDAMRSRWMWNMRQLLLKAWSEGLAMPESLSHITTESQWRSRC
;
A
#
# COMPACT_ATOMS: atom_id res chain seq x y z
N MET A 1 -44.32 -13.80 3.96
CA MET A 1 -43.45 -12.75 3.40
C MET A 1 -42.04 -13.31 3.28
N THR A 2 -41.74 -13.92 2.15
CA THR A 2 -40.43 -14.47 1.80
C THR A 2 -39.46 -13.31 1.55
N ARG A 3 -38.41 -13.21 2.37
CA ARG A 3 -37.26 -12.34 2.11
C ARG A 3 -36.68 -12.75 0.76
N SER A 4 -36.81 -11.89 -0.24
CA SER A 4 -36.04 -11.96 -1.48
C SER A 4 -34.57 -11.89 -1.10
N GLY A 5 -33.87 -13.02 -1.21
CA GLY A 5 -32.42 -13.05 -1.17
C GLY A 5 -31.92 -12.18 -2.31
N GLY A 6 -31.32 -11.04 -1.99
CA GLY A 6 -30.60 -10.26 -2.99
C GLY A 6 -29.49 -11.14 -3.54
N ASP A 7 -29.57 -11.47 -4.83
CA ASP A 7 -28.55 -12.23 -5.54
C ASP A 7 -27.16 -11.69 -5.22
N PHE A 8 -26.21 -12.58 -4.92
CA PHE A 8 -24.80 -12.22 -4.78
C PHE A 8 -24.35 -11.46 -6.03
N GLN A 9 -23.92 -10.21 -5.85
CA GLN A 9 -23.47 -9.37 -6.95
C GLN A 9 -21.95 -9.44 -7.07
N PRO A 10 -21.39 -10.14 -8.07
CA PRO A 10 -19.98 -10.52 -8.09
C PRO A 10 -18.98 -9.36 -8.26
N ARG A 11 -19.42 -8.09 -8.33
CA ARG A 11 -18.57 -6.91 -8.57
C ARG A 11 -19.12 -5.64 -7.91
N PRO A 12 -19.23 -5.59 -6.57
CA PRO A 12 -19.81 -4.45 -5.85
C PRO A 12 -19.04 -3.16 -6.12
N LEU A 13 -17.71 -3.24 -6.25
CA LEU A 13 -16.87 -2.06 -6.51
C LEU A 13 -17.15 -1.44 -7.89
N LYS A 14 -17.38 -2.25 -8.93
CA LYS A 14 -17.78 -1.70 -10.24
C LYS A 14 -19.10 -0.96 -10.16
N ARG A 15 -20.09 -1.56 -9.49
CA ARG A 15 -21.40 -0.94 -9.30
C ARG A 15 -21.30 0.40 -8.58
N LEU A 16 -20.45 0.51 -7.55
CA LEU A 16 -20.21 1.76 -6.85
C LEU A 16 -19.80 2.89 -7.81
N PHE A 17 -18.88 2.61 -8.73
CA PHE A 17 -18.38 3.61 -9.68
C PHE A 17 -19.32 3.84 -10.88
N THR A 18 -20.17 2.88 -11.25
CA THR A 18 -21.09 3.05 -12.39
C THR A 18 -22.50 3.51 -12.00
N ALA A 19 -22.89 3.34 -10.74
CA ALA A 19 -24.22 3.76 -10.27
C ALA A 19 -24.35 5.28 -10.40
N ASN A 20 -25.50 5.75 -10.89
CA ASN A 20 -25.83 7.17 -11.02
C ASN A 20 -24.76 8.01 -11.73
N GLN A 21 -24.01 7.42 -12.68
CA GLN A 21 -22.89 8.08 -13.37
C GLN A 21 -21.81 8.65 -12.42
N CYS A 22 -21.67 8.05 -11.24
CA CYS A 22 -20.82 8.56 -10.17
C CYS A 22 -19.37 8.74 -10.60
N TRP A 23 -18.80 7.79 -11.35
CA TRP A 23 -17.43 7.92 -11.84
C TRP A 23 -17.25 9.11 -12.80
N THR A 24 -18.20 9.33 -13.71
CA THR A 24 -18.18 10.49 -14.62
C THR A 24 -18.25 11.79 -13.83
N SER A 25 -19.15 11.88 -12.84
CA SER A 25 -19.25 13.06 -11.97
C SER A 25 -17.95 13.32 -11.20
N PHE A 26 -17.25 12.28 -10.74
CA PHE A 26 -15.95 12.42 -10.09
C PHE A 26 -14.85 12.90 -11.04
N THR A 27 -14.81 12.39 -12.28
CA THR A 27 -13.83 12.85 -13.27
C THR A 27 -14.09 14.30 -13.67
N ASP A 28 -15.35 14.70 -13.80
CA ASP A 28 -15.73 16.08 -14.18
C ASP A 28 -15.45 17.08 -13.06
N ALA A 29 -15.63 16.68 -11.80
CA ALA A 29 -15.30 17.52 -10.64
C ALA A 29 -13.79 17.79 -10.49
N GLY A 30 -12.94 16.95 -11.09
CA GLY A 30 -11.48 17.09 -11.03
C GLY A 30 -10.89 16.74 -9.66
N GLY A 31 -9.60 17.06 -9.48
CA GLY A 31 -8.87 16.80 -8.22
C GLY A 31 -8.38 15.36 -8.01
N LEU A 32 -8.71 14.45 -8.95
CA LEU A 32 -8.16 13.10 -8.98
C LEU A 32 -6.75 13.08 -9.58
N ARG A 33 -5.90 12.21 -9.06
CA ARG A 33 -4.57 11.95 -9.60
C ARG A 33 -4.67 10.99 -10.78
N ASP A 34 -3.74 11.10 -11.73
CA ASP A 34 -3.68 10.24 -12.91
C ASP A 34 -3.74 8.74 -12.56
N ILE A 35 -3.01 8.33 -11.51
CA ILE A 35 -3.00 6.93 -11.06
C ILE A 35 -4.37 6.46 -10.53
N GLU A 36 -5.17 7.36 -9.96
CA GLU A 36 -6.53 7.04 -9.49
C GLU A 36 -7.46 6.85 -10.68
N VAL A 37 -7.39 7.76 -11.64
CA VAL A 37 -8.14 7.69 -12.90
C VAL A 37 -7.79 6.41 -13.66
N GLU A 38 -6.50 6.11 -13.80
CA GLU A 38 -6.00 4.91 -14.48
C GLU A 38 -6.49 3.63 -13.76
N ALA A 39 -6.34 3.57 -12.44
CA ALA A 39 -6.69 2.39 -11.65
C ALA A 39 -8.19 2.05 -11.73
N VAL A 40 -9.05 3.06 -11.60
CA VAL A 40 -10.52 2.90 -11.70
C VAL A 40 -10.92 2.58 -13.14
N THR A 41 -10.37 3.26 -14.14
CA THR A 41 -10.67 2.99 -15.56
C THR A 41 -10.31 1.56 -15.95
N LYS A 42 -9.10 1.09 -15.58
CA LYS A 42 -8.68 -0.31 -15.79
C LYS A 42 -9.62 -1.30 -15.10
N MET A 43 -10.01 -1.01 -13.85
CA MET A 43 -10.96 -1.85 -13.12
C MET A 43 -12.32 -1.92 -13.83
N LEU A 44 -12.86 -0.79 -14.29
CA LEU A 44 -14.15 -0.72 -14.98
C LEU A 44 -14.09 -1.48 -16.32
N ALA A 45 -13.00 -1.37 -17.08
CA ALA A 45 -12.79 -2.12 -18.32
C ALA A 45 -12.60 -3.64 -18.10
N CYS A 46 -12.14 -4.07 -16.93
CA CYS A 46 -11.81 -5.47 -16.65
C CYS A 46 -12.98 -6.44 -16.87
N GLY A 47 -12.80 -7.53 -17.62
CA GLY A 47 -13.90 -8.46 -17.86
C GLY A 47 -14.94 -7.97 -18.89
N THR A 48 -14.57 -6.97 -19.69
CA THR A 48 -15.25 -6.59 -20.94
C THR A 48 -14.35 -6.96 -22.12
N ARG A 49 -14.85 -6.80 -23.35
CA ARG A 49 -14.05 -7.01 -24.57
C ARG A 49 -13.04 -5.89 -24.86
N ILE A 50 -13.10 -4.76 -24.13
CA ILE A 50 -12.25 -3.58 -24.36
C ILE A 50 -10.75 -3.92 -24.27
N LEU A 51 -10.36 -4.84 -23.39
CA LEU A 51 -8.97 -5.26 -23.18
C LEU A 51 -8.56 -6.44 -24.08
N GLY A 52 -9.37 -6.79 -25.06
CA GLY A 52 -9.21 -7.97 -25.88
C GLY A 52 -9.82 -9.24 -25.25
N VAL A 53 -10.02 -10.24 -26.11
CA VAL A 53 -10.67 -11.50 -25.78
C VAL A 53 -9.95 -12.66 -26.47
N LYS A 54 -9.84 -13.79 -25.78
CA LYS A 54 -9.43 -15.06 -26.34
C LYS A 54 -10.66 -15.87 -26.66
N GLU A 55 -10.80 -16.26 -27.91
CA GLU A 55 -11.84 -17.18 -28.37
C GLU A 55 -11.28 -18.60 -28.33
N TYR A 56 -12.03 -19.51 -27.71
CA TYR A 56 -11.74 -20.93 -27.67
C TYR A 56 -12.84 -21.67 -28.41
N ASN A 57 -12.45 -22.38 -29.46
CA ASN A 57 -13.31 -23.21 -30.27
C ASN A 57 -13.02 -24.68 -29.98
N CYS A 58 -14.02 -25.53 -30.16
CA CYS A 58 -13.81 -26.98 -30.14
C CYS A 58 -13.13 -27.40 -31.45
N ASP A 59 -12.20 -28.35 -31.38
CA ASP A 59 -11.51 -28.87 -32.57
C ASP A 59 -12.44 -29.66 -33.52
N LYS A 60 -13.67 -29.96 -33.10
CA LYS A 60 -14.69 -30.61 -33.93
C LYS A 60 -15.39 -29.56 -34.83
N PRO A 61 -15.32 -29.68 -36.17
CA PRO A 61 -15.89 -28.68 -37.09
C PRO A 61 -17.39 -28.41 -36.92
N GLU A 62 -18.15 -29.43 -36.52
CA GLU A 62 -19.60 -29.39 -36.35
C GLU A 62 -20.04 -28.86 -34.97
N CYS A 63 -19.10 -28.55 -34.07
CA CYS A 63 -19.43 -28.19 -32.70
C CYS A 63 -19.65 -26.67 -32.57
N PRO A 64 -20.87 -26.19 -32.24
CA PRO A 64 -21.16 -24.76 -32.15
C PRO A 64 -20.66 -24.10 -30.85
N HIS A 65 -19.99 -24.86 -29.97
CA HIS A 65 -19.56 -24.35 -28.67
C HIS A 65 -18.34 -23.44 -28.82
N VAL A 66 -18.55 -22.15 -28.50
CA VAL A 66 -17.50 -21.13 -28.45
C VAL A 66 -17.42 -20.57 -27.04
N ARG A 67 -16.20 -20.45 -26.50
CA ARG A 67 -15.96 -19.80 -25.21
C ARG A 67 -15.10 -18.56 -25.37
N TYR A 68 -15.62 -17.44 -24.91
CA TYR A 68 -14.89 -16.17 -24.83
C TYR A 68 -14.29 -15.96 -23.44
N VAL A 69 -12.98 -15.71 -23.38
CA VAL A 69 -12.29 -15.36 -22.14
C VAL A 69 -11.65 -13.98 -22.31
N THR A 70 -12.16 -12.99 -21.58
CA THR A 70 -11.64 -11.62 -21.61
C THR A 70 -10.28 -11.54 -20.93
N ASN A 71 -9.39 -10.70 -21.45
CA ASN A 71 -8.09 -10.44 -20.81
C ASN A 71 -8.25 -9.70 -19.46
N SER A 72 -7.33 -9.96 -18.54
CA SER A 72 -7.27 -9.31 -17.24
C SER A 72 -6.73 -7.88 -17.34
N CYS A 73 -7.25 -6.95 -16.52
CA CYS A 73 -6.75 -5.58 -16.50
C CYS A 73 -5.40 -5.39 -15.80
N GLY A 74 -4.94 -6.37 -15.00
CA GLY A 74 -3.70 -6.28 -14.24
C GLY A 74 -3.67 -5.23 -13.12
N SER A 75 -4.74 -4.44 -12.94
CA SER A 75 -4.81 -3.39 -11.92
C SER A 75 -4.90 -3.98 -10.51
N ARG A 76 -4.08 -3.47 -9.60
CA ARG A 76 -4.13 -3.79 -8.16
C ARG A 76 -5.44 -3.36 -7.51
N ALA A 77 -6.09 -2.31 -8.04
CA ALA A 77 -7.38 -1.83 -7.55
C ALA A 77 -8.56 -2.70 -8.01
N CYS A 78 -8.35 -3.59 -8.98
CA CYS A 78 -9.41 -4.46 -9.46
C CYS A 78 -9.70 -5.58 -8.45
N PRO A 79 -10.96 -5.76 -8.01
CA PRO A 79 -11.30 -6.78 -7.01
C PRO A 79 -11.14 -8.22 -7.55
N SER A 80 -11.07 -8.41 -8.87
CA SER A 80 -10.81 -9.71 -9.49
C SER A 80 -9.32 -9.94 -9.74
N CYS A 81 -8.64 -9.00 -10.43
CA CYS A 81 -7.24 -9.17 -10.80
C CYS A 81 -6.29 -8.91 -9.62
N GLY A 82 -6.50 -7.82 -8.89
CA GLY A 82 -5.70 -7.46 -7.72
C GLY A 82 -5.79 -8.52 -6.63
N LYS A 83 -7.01 -8.97 -6.29
CA LYS A 83 -7.21 -10.04 -5.29
C LYS A 83 -6.49 -11.33 -5.67
N LYS A 84 -6.63 -11.80 -6.91
CA LYS A 84 -5.93 -12.99 -7.39
C LYS A 84 -4.41 -12.83 -7.29
N ALA A 85 -3.87 -11.68 -7.70
CA ALA A 85 -2.44 -11.40 -7.59
C ALA A 85 -1.97 -11.39 -6.13
N THR A 86 -2.73 -10.78 -5.23
CA THR A 86 -2.48 -10.80 -3.79
C THR A 86 -2.47 -12.22 -3.23
N ASP A 87 -3.44 -13.06 -3.59
CA ASP A 87 -3.53 -14.43 -3.09
C ASP A 87 -2.35 -15.29 -3.55
N LEU A 88 -1.96 -15.17 -4.82
CA LEU A 88 -0.78 -15.86 -5.35
C LEU A 88 0.50 -15.40 -4.65
N TRP A 89 0.61 -14.10 -4.38
CA TRP A 89 1.73 -13.54 -3.63
C TRP A 89 1.76 -14.07 -2.19
N ILE A 90 0.61 -14.10 -1.50
CA ILE A 90 0.49 -14.66 -0.15
C ILE A 90 0.92 -16.12 -0.13
N ALA A 91 0.40 -16.95 -1.04
CA ALA A 91 0.77 -18.37 -1.11
C ALA A 91 2.28 -18.55 -1.33
N THR A 92 2.89 -17.70 -2.17
CA THR A 92 4.33 -17.71 -2.38
C THR A 92 5.11 -17.31 -1.12
N GLN A 93 4.63 -16.31 -0.37
CA GLN A 93 5.29 -15.89 0.85
C GLN A 93 5.16 -16.95 1.95
N LEU A 94 3.98 -17.54 2.14
CA LEU A 94 3.77 -18.58 3.15
C LEU A 94 4.72 -19.78 2.96
N ASN A 95 5.08 -20.11 1.72
CA ASN A 95 6.06 -21.16 1.42
C ASN A 95 7.52 -20.76 1.66
N ARG A 96 7.83 -19.46 1.82
CA ARG A 96 9.19 -18.94 2.02
C ARG A 96 9.48 -18.55 3.46
N LEU A 97 8.44 -18.30 4.24
CA LEU A 97 8.60 -17.71 5.56
C LEU A 97 9.00 -18.75 6.60
N PRO A 98 9.88 -18.36 7.54
CA PRO A 98 10.23 -19.24 8.64
C PRO A 98 9.01 -19.47 9.54
N ASP A 99 8.88 -20.71 10.00
CA ASP A 99 7.96 -21.06 11.08
C ASP A 99 8.53 -20.54 12.41
N CYS A 100 8.09 -19.35 12.80
CA CYS A 100 8.51 -18.69 14.02
C CYS A 100 7.47 -17.67 14.50
N ASP A 101 7.65 -17.13 15.70
CA ASP A 101 6.85 -16.01 16.17
C ASP A 101 7.11 -14.73 15.37
N TRP A 102 6.06 -13.97 15.12
CA TRP A 102 6.08 -12.66 14.47
C TRP A 102 5.45 -11.61 15.37
N VAL A 103 5.91 -10.37 15.24
CA VAL A 103 5.27 -9.21 15.87
C VAL A 103 4.88 -8.19 14.81
N HIS A 104 3.65 -7.68 14.94
CA HIS A 104 3.14 -6.58 14.13
C HIS A 104 3.43 -5.26 14.83
N LEU A 105 4.21 -4.41 14.16
CA LEU A 105 4.54 -3.05 14.59
C LEU A 105 3.88 -2.05 13.65
N VAL A 106 3.52 -0.88 14.19
CA VAL A 106 3.00 0.24 13.41
C VAL A 106 3.87 1.46 13.67
N PHE A 107 4.44 2.02 12.61
CA PHE A 107 5.17 3.28 12.64
C PHE A 107 4.25 4.38 12.14
N THR A 108 3.94 5.33 13.00
CA THR A 108 3.05 6.47 12.71
C THR A 108 3.84 7.77 12.72
N LEU A 109 3.40 8.72 11.90
CA LEU A 109 3.86 10.11 11.94
C LEU A 109 2.95 10.92 12.88
N PRO A 110 3.47 11.96 13.57
CA PRO A 110 2.65 13.01 14.15
C PRO A 110 1.67 13.59 13.13
N ASP A 111 0.45 13.88 13.56
CA ASP A 111 -0.63 14.41 12.72
C ASP A 111 -0.31 15.78 12.13
N THR A 112 0.44 16.60 12.86
CA THR A 112 0.98 17.88 12.40
C THR A 112 1.82 17.78 11.13
N LEU A 113 2.39 16.61 10.84
CA LEU A 113 3.20 16.37 9.64
C LEU A 113 2.41 15.76 8.49
N TRP A 114 1.19 15.26 8.72
CA TRP A 114 0.42 14.60 7.66
C TRP A 114 0.17 15.50 6.44
N PRO A 115 -0.18 16.80 6.59
CA PRO A 115 -0.35 17.70 5.44
C PRO A 115 0.92 17.83 4.59
N VAL A 116 2.11 17.76 5.20
CA VAL A 116 3.38 17.80 4.46
C VAL A 116 3.50 16.58 3.54
N PHE A 117 3.18 15.39 4.03
CA PHE A 117 3.18 14.17 3.23
C PHE A 117 2.04 14.12 2.20
N GLU A 118 0.93 14.81 2.46
CA GLU A 118 -0.17 14.94 1.50
C GLU A 118 0.23 15.76 0.29
N SER A 119 0.82 16.95 0.52
CA SER A 119 1.35 17.82 -0.53
C SER A 119 2.59 17.24 -1.21
N ASN A 120 3.36 16.39 -0.52
CA ASN A 120 4.62 15.81 -0.99
C ASN A 120 4.59 14.29 -0.96
N ARG A 121 3.65 13.66 -1.70
CA ARG A 121 3.48 12.20 -1.70
C ARG A 121 4.73 11.41 -2.11
N TRP A 122 5.70 12.03 -2.77
CA TRP A 122 6.98 11.39 -3.08
C TRP A 122 7.77 10.99 -1.82
N LEU A 123 7.58 11.68 -0.69
CA LEU A 123 8.17 11.32 0.61
C LEU A 123 7.73 9.94 1.09
N LEU A 124 6.54 9.48 0.69
CA LEU A 124 5.99 8.18 1.07
C LEU A 124 6.87 7.01 0.61
N ASN A 125 7.68 7.22 -0.44
CA ASN A 125 8.60 6.22 -0.98
C ASN A 125 9.67 5.78 0.04
N ASP A 126 10.05 6.69 0.96
CA ASP A 126 11.11 6.43 1.95
C ASP A 126 10.60 5.89 3.29
N VAL A 127 9.31 6.07 3.59
CA VAL A 127 8.75 5.80 4.93
C VAL A 127 8.88 4.30 5.30
N CYS A 128 8.59 3.40 4.36
CA CYS A 128 8.81 1.96 4.53
C CYS A 128 10.28 1.63 4.76
N ARG A 129 11.17 2.18 3.93
CA ARG A 129 12.62 1.95 4.03
C ARG A 129 13.14 2.38 5.42
N LEU A 130 12.73 3.55 5.89
CA LEU A 130 13.14 4.09 7.19
C LEU A 130 12.61 3.29 8.38
N ALA A 131 11.40 2.71 8.26
CA ALA A 131 10.85 1.80 9.27
C ALA A 131 11.66 0.48 9.33
N VAL A 132 11.96 -0.10 8.16
CA VAL A 132 12.78 -1.32 8.04
C VAL A 132 14.20 -1.08 8.55
N GLU A 133 14.85 0.02 8.18
CA GLU A 133 16.18 0.38 8.64
C GLU A 133 16.27 0.57 10.15
N ASN A 134 15.20 1.05 10.79
CA ASN A 134 15.10 1.18 12.23
C ASN A 134 15.19 -0.20 12.92
N LEU A 135 14.43 -1.18 12.41
CA LEU A 135 14.46 -2.56 12.90
C LEU A 135 15.80 -3.25 12.61
N LEU A 136 16.32 -3.11 11.39
CA LEU A 136 17.60 -3.69 11.01
C LEU A 136 18.75 -3.11 11.84
N TYR A 137 18.71 -1.81 12.16
CA TYR A 137 19.69 -1.20 13.05
C TYR A 137 19.67 -1.85 14.44
N ALA A 138 18.49 -2.11 14.99
CA ALA A 138 18.35 -2.78 16.28
C ALA A 138 18.86 -4.24 16.24
N ALA A 139 18.53 -4.96 15.17
CA ALA A 139 18.92 -6.36 14.99
C ALA A 139 20.44 -6.52 14.77
N ARG A 140 21.05 -5.65 13.96
CA ARG A 140 22.51 -5.65 13.70
C ARG A 140 23.34 -5.44 14.96
N LYS A 141 22.86 -4.63 15.92
CA LYS A 141 23.53 -4.50 17.25
C LYS A 141 23.65 -5.82 18.01
N ARG A 142 22.84 -6.82 17.65
CA ARG A 142 22.86 -8.17 18.22
C ARG A 142 23.44 -9.21 17.26
N GLY A 143 23.93 -8.78 16.09
CA GLY A 143 24.44 -9.66 15.05
C GLY A 143 23.39 -10.58 14.45
N LEU A 144 22.12 -10.14 14.39
CA LEU A 144 21.00 -10.94 13.89
C LEU A 144 20.38 -10.32 12.63
N GLU A 145 19.92 -11.19 11.74
CA GLU A 145 19.18 -10.87 10.52
C GLU A 145 17.73 -11.39 10.64
N PRO A 146 16.74 -10.50 10.85
CA PRO A 146 15.34 -10.88 10.96
C PRO A 146 14.63 -10.89 9.59
N GLY A 147 13.53 -11.62 9.48
CA GLY A 147 12.58 -11.49 8.38
C GLY A 147 11.66 -10.29 8.61
N ILE A 148 11.41 -9.48 7.57
CA ILE A 148 10.60 -8.26 7.66
C ILE A 148 9.67 -8.12 6.45
N PHE A 149 8.38 -7.87 6.69
CA PHE A 149 7.44 -7.33 5.70
C PHE A 149 7.00 -5.94 6.09
N CYS A 150 6.92 -5.06 5.10
CA CYS A 150 6.59 -3.66 5.32
C CYS A 150 5.57 -3.21 4.28
N ALA A 151 4.50 -2.55 4.73
CA ALA A 151 3.48 -1.96 3.87
C ALA A 151 3.09 -0.59 4.41
N ILE A 152 3.05 0.40 3.50
CA ILE A 152 2.54 1.73 3.82
C ILE A 152 1.04 1.80 3.54
N HIS A 153 0.30 2.34 4.50
CA HIS A 153 -1.10 2.71 4.35
C HIS A 153 -1.21 4.23 4.46
N THR A 154 -1.94 4.86 3.54
CA THR A 154 -2.10 6.33 3.51
C THR A 154 -3.39 6.82 4.13
N TYR A 155 -4.35 5.92 4.39
CA TYR A 155 -5.66 6.24 4.94
C TYR A 155 -5.97 5.41 6.18
N GLY A 156 -6.62 6.04 7.15
CA GLY A 156 -7.13 5.37 8.33
C GLY A 156 -8.45 4.65 8.06
N ARG A 157 -8.97 3.94 9.08
CA ARG A 157 -10.26 3.23 9.00
C ARG A 157 -11.44 4.13 8.61
N ARG A 158 -11.38 5.42 8.96
CA ARG A 158 -12.40 6.42 8.63
C ARG A 158 -12.16 7.10 7.27
N LEU A 159 -11.25 6.56 6.46
CA LEU A 159 -10.80 7.13 5.18
C LEU A 159 -10.23 8.55 5.29
N ASN A 160 -9.77 8.94 6.48
CA ASN A 160 -9.01 10.17 6.69
C ASN A 160 -7.55 9.96 6.28
N TRP A 161 -6.91 11.01 5.76
CA TRP A 161 -5.47 11.00 5.50
C TRP A 161 -4.72 10.68 6.80
N HIS A 162 -3.97 9.58 6.78
CA HIS A 162 -3.28 9.02 7.94
C HIS A 162 -2.15 8.12 7.45
N PRO A 163 -1.01 8.67 7.00
CA PRO A 163 0.12 7.87 6.56
C PRO A 163 0.76 7.12 7.74
N HIS A 164 0.76 5.79 7.66
CA HIS A 164 1.35 4.89 8.64
C HIS A 164 1.92 3.65 7.96
N VAL A 165 2.92 3.05 8.59
CA VAL A 165 3.57 1.84 8.08
C VAL A 165 3.27 0.68 8.99
N HIS A 166 2.70 -0.37 8.43
CA HIS A 166 2.58 -1.68 9.06
C HIS A 166 3.83 -2.50 8.76
N VAL A 167 4.41 -3.06 9.81
CA VAL A 167 5.58 -3.92 9.71
C VAL A 167 5.33 -5.23 10.44
N SER A 168 5.46 -6.35 9.75
CA SER A 168 5.56 -7.66 10.39
C SER A 168 7.02 -8.06 10.46
N VAL A 169 7.55 -8.33 11.65
CA VAL A 169 8.95 -8.71 11.85
C VAL A 169 9.04 -9.97 12.70
N THR A 170 9.98 -10.86 12.38
CA THR A 170 10.23 -12.07 13.15
C THR A 170 10.72 -11.74 14.55
N CYS A 171 10.26 -12.48 15.57
CA CYS A 171 10.75 -12.42 16.95
C CYS A 171 12.10 -13.13 17.14
N GLY A 172 12.87 -13.23 16.05
CA GLY A 172 14.17 -13.86 15.99
C GLY A 172 14.87 -13.53 14.68
N GLY A 173 16.09 -13.99 14.52
CA GLY A 173 16.87 -13.82 13.30
C GLY A 173 18.06 -14.77 13.25
N LEU A 174 18.65 -14.91 12.07
CA LEU A 174 19.85 -15.70 11.86
C LEU A 174 21.08 -14.90 12.27
N ASN A 175 22.02 -15.54 12.97
CA ASN A 175 23.35 -14.97 13.16
C ASN A 175 24.26 -15.30 11.96
N LYS A 176 25.50 -14.81 11.99
CA LYS A 176 26.52 -15.05 10.95
C LYS A 176 26.86 -16.53 10.70
N HIS A 177 26.45 -17.44 11.58
CA HIS A 177 26.66 -18.88 11.48
C HIS A 177 25.39 -19.62 11.02
N GLY A 178 24.32 -18.90 10.65
CA GLY A 178 23.04 -19.50 10.28
C GLY A 178 22.24 -20.05 11.46
N HIS A 179 22.59 -19.70 12.71
CA HIS A 179 21.83 -20.13 13.88
C HIS A 179 20.74 -19.12 14.22
N TRP A 180 19.51 -19.62 14.40
CA TRP A 180 18.39 -18.82 14.87
C TRP A 180 18.58 -18.38 16.33
N LYS A 181 18.30 -17.11 16.62
CA LYS A 181 18.30 -16.54 17.97
C LYS A 181 17.09 -15.63 18.17
N LYS A 182 16.57 -15.59 19.40
CA LYS A 182 15.44 -14.71 19.77
C LYS A 182 15.83 -13.24 19.65
N LEU A 183 14.88 -12.42 19.21
CA LEU A 183 15.02 -10.99 19.01
C LEU A 183 13.75 -10.28 19.48
N SER A 184 13.91 -9.25 20.31
CA SER A 184 12.82 -8.38 20.75
C SER A 184 13.13 -6.91 20.50
N PHE A 185 12.13 -6.09 20.22
CA PHE A 185 12.31 -4.66 19.95
C PHE A 185 11.80 -3.83 21.12
N LEU A 186 12.61 -2.87 21.57
CA LEU A 186 12.23 -1.95 22.65
C LEU A 186 11.45 -0.78 22.05
N LYS A 187 10.16 -0.67 22.41
CA LYS A 187 9.22 0.33 21.86
C LYS A 187 9.79 1.75 21.88
N ASP A 188 10.30 2.21 23.02
CA ASP A 188 10.76 3.60 23.17
C ASP A 188 12.04 3.86 22.39
N ALA A 189 12.96 2.89 22.33
CA ALA A 189 14.15 3.00 21.49
C ALA A 189 13.79 3.05 19.99
N MET A 190 12.82 2.24 19.55
CA MET A 190 12.33 2.27 18.17
C MET A 190 11.62 3.58 17.86
N ARG A 191 10.81 4.11 18.78
CA ARG A 191 10.15 5.40 18.65
C ARG A 191 11.16 6.53 18.51
N SER A 192 12.16 6.60 19.40
CA SER A 192 13.16 7.67 19.37
C SER A 192 13.95 7.67 18.06
N ARG A 193 14.39 6.50 17.58
CA ARG A 193 15.08 6.39 16.29
C ARG A 193 14.16 6.66 15.09
N TRP A 194 12.90 6.26 15.17
CA TRP A 194 11.90 6.54 14.14
C TRP A 194 11.72 8.05 13.96
N MET A 195 11.50 8.77 15.07
CA MET A 195 11.34 10.23 15.05
C MET A 195 12.60 10.91 14.51
N TRP A 196 13.78 10.44 14.91
CA TRP A 196 15.04 10.96 14.39
C TRP A 196 15.18 10.74 12.87
N ASN A 197 14.85 9.53 12.37
CA ASN A 197 14.87 9.22 10.93
C ASN A 197 13.91 10.11 10.14
N MET A 198 12.67 10.31 10.63
CA MET A 198 11.68 11.18 10.01
C MET A 198 12.15 12.63 9.96
N ARG A 199 12.73 13.13 11.07
CA ARG A 199 13.34 14.45 11.10
C ARG A 199 14.44 14.59 10.05
N GLN A 200 15.34 13.62 9.91
CA GLN A 200 16.39 13.69 8.89
C GLN A 200 15.81 13.71 7.47
N LEU A 201 14.80 12.89 7.19
CA LEU A 201 14.10 12.89 5.89
C LEU A 201 13.52 14.27 5.59
N LEU A 202 12.79 14.86 6.54
CA LEU A 202 12.12 16.15 6.38
C LEU A 202 13.11 17.31 6.23
N LEU A 203 14.22 17.29 6.97
CA LEU A 203 15.28 18.28 6.82
C LEU A 203 15.96 18.19 5.44
N LYS A 204 16.20 16.98 4.94
CA LYS A 204 16.73 16.77 3.58
C LYS A 204 15.74 17.26 2.53
N ALA A 205 14.48 16.89 2.67
CA ALA A 205 13.43 17.23 1.71
C ALA A 205 13.24 18.73 1.51
N TRP A 206 13.48 19.56 2.55
CA TRP A 206 13.47 21.01 2.42
C TRP A 206 14.37 21.50 1.29
N SER A 207 15.60 20.98 1.21
CA SER A 207 16.55 21.33 0.16
C SER A 207 16.18 20.81 -1.23
N GLU A 208 15.22 19.87 -1.32
CA GLU A 208 14.75 19.25 -2.57
C GLU A 208 13.48 19.93 -3.11
N GLY A 209 13.08 21.07 -2.56
CA GLY A 209 11.89 21.82 -3.03
C GLY A 209 10.59 21.32 -2.41
N LEU A 210 10.60 21.02 -1.11
CA LEU A 210 9.42 20.63 -0.35
C LEU A 210 8.29 21.67 -0.49
N ALA A 211 7.13 21.24 -0.98
CA ALA A 211 5.96 22.09 -1.08
C ALA A 211 5.31 22.25 0.31
N MET A 212 5.30 23.46 0.86
CA MET A 212 4.64 23.71 2.14
C MET A 212 3.12 23.66 1.98
N PRO A 213 2.40 22.85 2.80
CA PRO A 213 0.94 22.88 2.81
C PRO A 213 0.44 24.23 3.33
N GLU A 214 -0.79 24.61 2.99
CA GLU A 214 -1.38 25.90 3.38
C GLU A 214 -1.32 26.15 4.90
N SER A 215 -1.59 25.11 5.70
CA SER A 215 -1.50 25.14 7.16
C SER A 215 -0.11 25.48 7.72
N LEU A 216 0.94 25.29 6.93
CA LEU A 216 2.34 25.59 7.28
C LEU A 216 2.97 26.65 6.37
N SER A 217 2.16 27.40 5.61
CA SER A 217 2.61 28.45 4.69
C SER A 217 3.41 29.58 5.36
N HIS A 218 3.25 29.77 6.67
CA HIS A 218 4.03 30.70 7.48
C HIS A 218 5.51 30.29 7.66
N ILE A 219 5.87 29.05 7.33
CA ILE A 219 7.25 28.55 7.34
C ILE A 219 7.87 28.86 5.97
N THR A 220 8.71 29.88 5.92
CA THR A 220 9.33 30.36 4.67
C THR A 220 10.85 30.17 4.64
N THR A 221 11.45 29.77 5.75
CA THR A 221 12.91 29.59 5.88
C THR A 221 13.29 28.24 6.46
N GLU A 222 14.49 27.76 6.11
CA GLU A 222 15.04 26.51 6.65
C GLU A 222 15.18 26.55 8.17
N SER A 223 15.52 27.73 8.73
CA SER A 223 15.64 27.92 10.18
C SER A 223 14.30 27.70 10.89
N GLN A 224 13.22 28.27 10.37
CA GLN A 224 11.87 28.03 10.89
C GLN A 224 11.49 26.55 10.78
N TRP A 225 11.81 25.90 9.65
CA TRP A 225 11.54 24.47 9.45
C TRP A 225 12.29 23.58 10.45
N ARG A 226 13.60 23.84 10.66
CA ARG A 226 14.45 23.13 11.62
C ARG A 226 13.95 23.21 13.06
N SER A 227 13.27 24.29 13.42
CA SER A 227 12.69 24.47 14.76
C SER A 227 11.42 23.64 14.99
N ARG A 228 10.80 23.11 13.93
CA ARG A 228 9.54 22.34 13.97
C ARG A 228 9.72 20.84 13.77
N CYS A 229 10.87 20.40 13.24
CA CYS A 229 11.19 19.00 12.96
C CYS A 229 11.95 18.30 14.10
#